data_AF-A0A2V5QV49-F1
#
_entry.id   AF-A0A2V5QV49-F1
#
_cell.length_a   1.000
_cell.length_b   1.000
_cell.length_c   1.000
_cell.angle_alpha   90.00
_cell.angle_beta   90.00
_cell.angle_gamma   90.00
#
_symmetry.space_group_name_H-M   'P 1'
#
loop_
_entity.id
_entity.type
_entity.pdbx_description
1 polymer ?
#
loop_
_entity_poly.entity_id
_entity_poly.type
_entity_poly.pdbx_seq_one_letter_code
_entity_poly.pdbx_strand_id
1 'polypeptide(L)'
;MVSGRLDINAERARLLQRDAEWALAASEGRDLERILSFWTDDAVVLPPALPAIVGKAALRKYVESSLQIPGFRITWSSHEAVFSPDGQFAYLLGNNVVTMNGPDGVPVTAKGRAVTVWRRGADGEWRCAVDIWNAEPSA
;
A
#
# COMPACT_ATOMS: atom_id res chain seq x y z
N MET A 1 -27.52 0.22 -24.37
CA MET A 1 -26.95 0.33 -23.00
C MET A 1 -25.75 1.26 -23.09
N VAL A 2 -25.85 2.47 -22.54
CA VAL A 2 -24.71 3.39 -22.50
C VAL A 2 -23.84 2.93 -21.34
N SER A 3 -22.77 2.21 -21.63
CA SER A 3 -21.67 2.03 -20.68
C SER A 3 -21.08 3.42 -20.45
N GLY A 4 -21.45 4.07 -19.35
CA GLY A 4 -20.89 5.37 -18.97
C GLY A 4 -19.37 5.24 -18.89
N ARG A 5 -18.66 6.00 -19.72
CA ARG A 5 -17.20 6.04 -19.70
C ARG A 5 -16.75 6.47 -18.29
N LEU A 6 -15.79 5.76 -17.72
CA LEU A 6 -15.28 6.06 -16.39
C LEU A 6 -14.74 7.50 -16.33
N ASP A 7 -15.17 8.28 -15.35
CA ASP A 7 -14.58 9.59 -15.07
C ASP A 7 -13.24 9.39 -14.34
N ILE A 8 -12.16 9.42 -15.11
CA ILE A 8 -10.80 9.18 -14.61
C ILE A 8 -10.38 10.24 -13.59
N ASN A 9 -10.87 11.48 -13.67
CA ASN A 9 -10.50 12.51 -12.70
C ASN A 9 -11.16 12.25 -11.35
N ALA A 10 -12.44 11.87 -11.37
CA ALA A 10 -13.14 11.48 -10.15
C ALA A 10 -12.51 10.21 -9.53
N GLU A 11 -12.17 9.20 -10.34
CA GLU A 11 -11.54 7.97 -9.85
C GLU A 11 -10.14 8.20 -9.32
N ARG A 12 -9.36 9.10 -9.93
CA ARG A 12 -8.05 9.49 -9.42
C ARG A 12 -8.15 10.01 -7.99
N ALA A 13 -9.09 10.91 -7.72
CA ALA A 13 -9.32 11.44 -6.37
C ALA A 13 -9.76 10.34 -5.40
N ARG A 14 -10.67 9.45 -5.82
CA ARG A 14 -11.12 8.31 -5.00
C ARG A 14 -9.98 7.36 -4.66
N LEU A 15 -9.12 7.04 -5.63
CA LEU A 15 -8.01 6.14 -5.43
C LEU A 15 -6.95 6.73 -4.49
N LEU A 16 -6.60 8.00 -4.65
CA LEU A 16 -5.70 8.70 -3.72
C LEU A 16 -6.29 8.77 -2.30
N GLN A 17 -7.60 9.02 -2.18
CA GLN A 17 -8.28 8.98 -0.88
C GLN A 17 -8.25 7.58 -0.26
N ARG A 18 -8.46 6.53 -1.08
CA ARG A 18 -8.41 5.14 -0.63
C ARG A 18 -7.02 4.75 -0.13
N ASP A 19 -5.97 5.18 -0.82
CA ASP A 19 -4.58 4.99 -0.36
C ASP A 19 -4.31 5.73 0.96
N ALA A 20 -4.81 6.95 1.12
CA ALA A 20 -4.68 7.70 2.38
C ALA A 20 -5.41 7.04 3.57
N GLU A 21 -6.60 6.46 3.32
CA GLU A 21 -7.31 5.67 4.33
C GLU A 21 -6.51 4.43 4.76
N TRP A 22 -5.79 3.83 3.81
CA TRP A 22 -4.93 2.69 4.09
C TRP A 22 -3.72 3.09 4.94
N ALA A 23 -3.07 4.20 4.57
CA ALA A 23 -1.96 4.78 5.33
C ALA A 23 -2.34 5.04 6.79
N LEU A 24 -3.54 5.59 7.01
CA LEU A 24 -4.06 5.82 8.35
C LEU A 24 -4.29 4.50 9.10
N ALA A 25 -4.99 3.55 8.49
CA ALA A 25 -5.28 2.25 9.12
C ALA A 25 -3.99 1.50 9.51
N ALA A 26 -2.99 1.50 8.63
CA ALA A 26 -1.69 0.87 8.88
C ALA A 26 -0.86 1.61 9.93
N SER A 27 -0.87 2.95 9.94
CA SER A 27 -0.18 3.73 10.98
C SER A 27 -0.80 3.53 12.36
N GLU A 28 -2.11 3.31 12.45
CA GLU A 28 -2.76 3.00 13.71
C GLU A 28 -2.46 1.58 14.17
N GLY A 29 -2.41 0.62 13.24
CA GLY A 29 -2.00 -0.76 13.52
C GLY A 29 -2.97 -1.54 14.42
N ARG A 30 -4.22 -1.06 14.58
CA ARG A 30 -5.20 -1.65 15.51
C ARG A 30 -6.21 -2.60 14.88
N ASP A 31 -6.43 -2.49 13.58
CA ASP A 31 -7.46 -3.25 12.86
C ASP A 31 -6.83 -3.99 11.67
N LEU A 32 -6.39 -5.22 11.93
CA LEU A 32 -5.72 -6.07 10.94
C LEU A 32 -6.62 -6.36 9.73
N GLU A 33 -7.91 -6.62 9.96
CA GLU A 33 -8.84 -6.95 8.87
C GLU A 33 -9.07 -5.75 7.97
N ARG A 34 -9.17 -4.54 8.55
CA ARG A 34 -9.22 -3.30 7.77
C ARG A 34 -7.94 -3.11 6.97
N ILE A 35 -6.76 -3.28 7.55
CA ILE A 35 -5.48 -3.16 6.83
C ILE A 35 -5.41 -4.14 5.66
N LEU A 36 -5.81 -5.39 5.87
CA LEU A 36 -5.79 -6.42 4.82
C LEU A 36 -6.87 -6.21 3.75
N SER A 37 -7.94 -5.46 4.05
CA SER A 37 -9.02 -5.19 3.09
C SER A 37 -8.59 -4.35 1.88
N PHE A 38 -7.48 -3.63 2.00
CA PHE A 38 -6.93 -2.81 0.92
C PHE A 38 -6.16 -3.61 -0.13
N TRP A 39 -5.80 -4.86 0.14
CA TRP A 39 -5.20 -5.76 -0.85
C TRP A 39 -6.23 -6.64 -1.55
N THR A 40 -5.97 -6.95 -2.82
CA THR A 40 -6.63 -8.05 -3.52
C THR A 40 -6.21 -9.40 -2.92
N ASP A 41 -7.01 -10.44 -3.13
CA ASP A 41 -6.73 -11.75 -2.53
C ASP A 41 -5.46 -12.41 -3.12
N ASP A 42 -5.13 -12.05 -4.37
CA ASP A 42 -3.97 -12.46 -5.15
C ASP A 42 -2.79 -11.46 -5.09
N ALA A 43 -2.82 -10.49 -4.18
CA ALA A 43 -1.83 -9.42 -4.15
C ALA A 43 -0.39 -9.93 -3.98
N VAL A 44 0.55 -9.25 -4.62
CA VAL A 44 1.98 -9.54 -4.56
C VAL A 44 2.71 -8.36 -3.93
N VAL A 45 3.44 -8.62 -2.86
CA VAL A 45 4.28 -7.60 -2.20
C VAL A 45 5.73 -7.99 -2.34
N LEU A 46 6.58 -7.02 -2.69
CA LEU A 46 8.00 -7.19 -2.96
C LEU A 46 8.83 -6.34 -1.98
N PRO A 47 8.96 -6.75 -0.70
CA PRO A 47 9.77 -6.02 0.25
C PRO A 47 11.27 -6.08 -0.12
N PRO A 48 12.05 -5.06 0.25
CA PRO A 48 13.51 -5.12 0.13
C PRO A 48 14.10 -6.32 0.86
N ALA A 49 15.04 -7.01 0.21
CA ALA A 49 15.82 -8.13 0.76
C ALA A 49 14.99 -9.34 1.26
N LEU A 50 13.70 -9.43 0.92
CA LEU A 50 12.85 -10.56 1.22
C LEU A 50 12.31 -11.22 -0.06
N PRO A 51 11.97 -12.52 -0.03
CA PRO A 51 11.19 -13.14 -1.09
C PRO A 51 9.84 -12.44 -1.28
N ALA A 52 9.28 -12.57 -2.49
CA ALA A 52 7.93 -12.09 -2.77
C ALA A 52 6.90 -12.72 -1.82
N ILE A 53 6.02 -11.88 -1.29
CA ILE A 53 4.88 -12.29 -0.45
C ILE A 53 3.66 -12.34 -1.37
N VAL A 54 3.10 -13.53 -1.55
CA VAL A 54 2.03 -13.76 -2.52
C VAL A 54 0.75 -14.20 -1.81
N GLY A 55 -0.32 -13.45 -2.06
CA GLY A 55 -1.66 -13.74 -1.59
C GLY A 55 -1.92 -13.29 -0.15
N LYS A 56 -3.21 -13.07 0.13
CA LYS A 56 -3.69 -12.45 1.38
C LYS A 56 -3.34 -13.21 2.65
N ALA A 57 -3.27 -14.55 2.58
CA ALA A 57 -2.87 -15.37 3.72
C ALA A 57 -1.40 -15.15 4.13
N ALA A 58 -0.50 -14.96 3.16
CA ALA A 58 0.90 -14.64 3.44
C ALA A 58 1.05 -13.19 3.93
N LEU A 59 0.26 -12.27 3.34
CA LEU A 59 0.23 -10.88 3.77
C LEU A 59 -0.27 -10.70 5.21
N ARG A 60 -1.27 -11.48 5.63
CA ARG A 60 -1.73 -11.48 7.03
C ARG A 60 -0.56 -11.72 7.98
N LYS A 61 0.22 -12.79 7.75
CA LYS A 61 1.37 -13.14 8.60
C LYS A 61 2.43 -12.03 8.59
N TYR A 62 2.67 -11.42 7.44
CA TYR A 62 3.63 -10.33 7.29
C TYR A 62 3.22 -9.07 8.07
N VAL A 63 1.94 -8.68 7.97
CA VAL A 63 1.40 -7.52 8.70
C VAL A 63 1.36 -7.81 10.20
N GLU A 64 0.87 -8.98 10.62
CA GLU A 64 0.90 -9.40 12.03
C GLU A 64 2.31 -9.33 12.61
N SER A 65 3.30 -9.88 11.90
CA SER A 65 4.70 -9.87 12.35
C SER A 65 5.24 -8.44 12.44
N SER A 66 4.92 -7.57 11.47
CA SER A 66 5.34 -6.17 11.47
C SER A 66 4.76 -5.40 12.68
N LEU A 67 3.48 -5.61 12.99
CA LEU A 67 2.81 -4.94 14.11
C LEU A 67 3.34 -5.39 15.49
N GLN A 68 4.02 -6.53 15.58
CA GLN A 68 4.69 -6.99 16.81
C GLN A 68 6.11 -6.42 16.96
N ILE A 69 6.68 -5.77 15.95
CA ILE A 69 8.01 -5.16 16.05
C ILE A 69 7.92 -3.96 17.00
N PRO A 70 8.75 -3.89 18.06
CA PRO A 70 8.73 -2.77 19.00
C PRO A 70 8.97 -1.44 18.30
N GLY A 71 8.13 -0.44 18.61
CA GLY A 71 8.21 0.88 18.02
C GLY A 71 7.84 0.93 16.54
N PHE A 72 7.29 -0.15 15.96
CA PHE A 72 6.89 -0.16 14.57
C PHE A 72 5.81 0.87 14.28
N ARG A 73 6.09 1.70 13.27
CA ARG A 73 5.12 2.62 12.69
C ARG A 73 5.45 2.79 11.23
N ILE A 74 4.41 2.77 10.39
CA ILE A 74 4.53 3.06 8.97
C ILE A 74 3.57 4.17 8.59
N THR A 75 4.03 5.11 7.77
CA THR A 75 3.21 6.11 7.09
C THR A 75 3.65 6.21 5.64
N TRP A 76 2.75 6.61 4.75
CA TRP A 76 3.08 6.93 3.37
C TRP A 76 2.17 8.01 2.81
N SER A 77 2.60 8.61 1.72
CA SER A 77 1.79 9.52 0.90
C SER A 77 2.05 9.27 -0.58
N SER A 78 0.97 9.08 -1.33
CA SER A 78 1.01 9.00 -2.79
C SER A 78 0.63 10.36 -3.40
N HIS A 79 1.33 10.76 -4.44
CA HIS A 79 1.15 12.08 -5.07
C HIS A 79 0.74 12.01 -6.55
N GLU A 80 0.85 10.83 -7.16
CA GLU A 80 0.45 10.60 -8.55
C GLU A 80 -0.29 9.28 -8.66
N ALA A 81 -1.32 9.23 -9.51
CA ALA A 81 -2.06 8.01 -9.83
C ALA A 81 -2.28 7.92 -11.35
N VAL A 82 -1.64 6.98 -12.04
CA VAL A 82 -1.71 6.87 -13.50
C VAL A 82 -2.55 5.67 -13.89
N PHE A 83 -3.61 5.91 -14.66
CA PHE A 83 -4.61 4.91 -15.01
C PHE A 83 -4.26 4.20 -16.31
N SER A 84 -4.60 2.91 -16.40
CA SER A 84 -4.65 2.18 -17.65
C SER A 84 -5.73 2.76 -18.58
N PRO A 85 -5.63 2.59 -19.92
CA PRO A 85 -6.61 3.12 -20.86
C PRO A 85 -8.07 2.67 -20.62
N ASP A 86 -8.26 1.49 -20.04
CA ASP A 86 -9.56 0.91 -19.68
C ASP A 86 -10.05 1.30 -18.27
N GLY A 87 -9.22 2.02 -17.51
CA GLY A 87 -9.51 2.45 -16.14
C GLY A 87 -9.66 1.33 -15.11
N GLN A 88 -9.22 0.11 -15.43
CA GLN A 88 -9.31 -1.04 -14.51
C GLN A 88 -8.10 -1.14 -13.57
N PHE A 89 -6.97 -0.55 -13.98
CA PHE A 89 -5.74 -0.49 -13.20
C PHE A 89 -5.26 0.94 -13.06
N ALA A 90 -4.51 1.19 -12.00
CA ALA A 90 -3.69 2.38 -11.88
C ALA A 90 -2.43 2.08 -11.07
N TYR A 91 -1.33 2.76 -11.36
CA TYR A 91 -0.18 2.76 -10.45
C TYR A 91 -0.07 4.10 -9.72
N LEU A 92 0.35 4.04 -8.47
CA LEU A 92 0.62 5.20 -7.63
C LEU A 92 2.11 5.28 -7.33
N LEU A 93 2.61 6.51 -7.32
CA LEU A 93 3.96 6.84 -6.85
C LEU A 93 3.85 7.56 -5.52
N GLY A 94 4.67 7.13 -4.56
CA GLY A 94 4.65 7.68 -3.21
C GLY A 94 5.95 7.51 -2.45
N ASN A 95 5.98 8.12 -1.28
CA ASN A 95 7.07 7.99 -0.33
C ASN A 95 6.53 7.36 0.95
N ASN A 96 7.35 6.52 1.59
CA ASN A 96 7.00 5.87 2.83
C ASN A 96 8.05 6.13 3.89
N VAL A 97 7.62 6.17 5.15
CA VAL A 97 8.47 6.30 6.32
C VAL A 97 8.14 5.14 7.24
N VAL A 98 9.16 4.38 7.61
CA VAL A 98 9.05 3.28 8.56
C VAL A 98 9.94 3.59 9.76
N THR A 99 9.37 3.56 10.94
CA THR A 99 10.11 3.63 12.20
C THR A 99 9.98 2.29 12.91
N MET A 100 11.07 1.82 13.53
CA MET A 100 11.09 0.65 14.41
C MET A 100 12.26 0.78 15.40
N ASN A 101 12.18 0.11 16.54
CA ASN A 101 13.30 0.10 17.47
C ASN A 101 14.45 -0.76 16.93
N GLY A 102 15.67 -0.23 17.00
CA GLY A 102 16.90 -0.97 16.75
C GLY A 102 17.21 -1.98 17.86
N PRO A 103 18.28 -2.78 17.69
CA PRO A 103 18.69 -3.78 18.69
C PRO A 103 19.01 -3.20 20.08
N ASP A 104 19.35 -1.92 20.15
CA ASP A 104 19.60 -1.15 21.37
C ASP A 104 18.33 -0.53 21.99
N GLY A 105 17.16 -0.76 21.38
CA GLY A 105 15.88 -0.19 21.78
C GLY A 105 15.63 1.24 21.29
N VAL A 106 16.58 1.84 20.57
CA VAL A 106 16.46 3.21 20.06
C VAL A 106 15.66 3.22 18.75
N PRO A 107 14.67 4.11 18.57
CA PRO A 107 13.95 4.23 17.31
C PRO A 107 14.87 4.57 16.13
N VAL A 108 14.77 3.77 15.06
CA VAL A 108 15.42 3.97 13.77
C VAL A 108 14.34 4.25 12.73
N THR A 109 14.57 5.25 11.88
CA THR A 109 13.65 5.64 10.82
C THR A 109 14.28 5.43 9.45
N ALA A 110 13.61 4.68 8.59
CA ALA A 110 13.94 4.47 7.19
C ALA A 110 12.95 5.23 6.31
N LYS A 111 13.47 5.93 5.29
CA LYS A 111 12.67 6.58 4.25
C LYS A 111 12.78 5.80 2.95
N GLY A 112 11.65 5.66 2.27
CA GLY A 112 11.55 4.92 1.03
C GLY A 112 10.65 5.62 0.02
N ARG A 113 10.70 5.08 -1.20
CA ARG A 113 9.81 5.41 -2.30
C ARG A 113 9.15 4.12 -2.78
N ALA A 114 7.89 4.22 -3.15
CA ALA A 114 7.04 3.07 -3.44
C ALA A 114 6.32 3.23 -4.78
N VAL A 115 6.03 2.09 -5.39
CA VAL A 115 5.08 1.93 -6.48
C VAL A 115 4.02 0.96 -5.99
N THR A 116 2.76 1.38 -5.98
CA THR A 116 1.63 0.47 -5.76
C THR A 116 0.79 0.39 -7.02
N VAL A 117 0.41 -0.82 -7.44
CA VAL A 117 -0.53 -1.05 -8.54
C VAL A 117 -1.85 -1.46 -7.94
N TRP A 118 -2.87 -0.69 -8.24
CA TRP A 118 -4.24 -0.89 -7.78
C TRP A 118 -5.09 -1.43 -8.91
N ARG A 119 -5.97 -2.36 -8.57
CA ARG A 119 -6.97 -2.95 -9.45
C ARG A 119 -8.35 -2.59 -8.93
N ARG A 120 -9.22 -2.13 -9.82
CA ARG A 120 -10.62 -1.91 -9.50
C ARG A 120 -11.37 -3.24 -9.54
N GLY A 121 -12.06 -3.57 -8.46
CA GLY A 121 -12.93 -4.73 -8.39
C GLY A 121 -14.23 -4.51 -9.18
N ALA A 122 -14.94 -5.62 -9.44
CA ALA A 122 -16.28 -5.55 -10.05
C ALA A 122 -17.31 -4.85 -9.14
N ASP A 123 -17.04 -4.77 -7.84
CA ASP A 123 -17.78 -3.97 -6.86
C ASP A 123 -17.47 -2.48 -6.92
N GLY A 124 -16.55 -2.07 -7.81
CA GLY A 124 -16.12 -0.69 -7.99
C GLY A 124 -15.04 -0.24 -7.01
N GLU A 125 -14.64 -1.10 -6.07
CA GLU A 125 -13.67 -0.79 -5.02
C GLU A 125 -12.23 -0.97 -5.52
N TRP A 126 -11.36 -0.04 -5.14
CA TRP A 126 -9.94 -0.11 -5.44
C TRP A 126 -9.20 -0.91 -4.38
N ARG A 127 -8.40 -1.88 -4.84
CA ARG A 127 -7.51 -2.68 -3.99
C ARG A 127 -6.12 -2.80 -4.60
N CYS A 128 -5.09 -2.71 -3.77
CA CYS A 128 -3.70 -2.89 -4.15
C CYS A 128 -3.48 -4.35 -4.56
N ALA A 129 -2.97 -4.55 -5.78
CA ALA A 129 -2.62 -5.84 -6.36
C ALA A 129 -1.11 -6.09 -6.38
N VAL A 130 -0.31 -5.02 -6.49
CA VAL A 130 1.15 -5.11 -6.39
C VAL A 130 1.68 -3.97 -5.54
N ASP A 131 2.58 -4.25 -4.60
CA ASP A 131 3.28 -3.24 -3.81
C ASP A 131 4.78 -3.54 -3.79
N ILE A 132 5.57 -2.53 -4.12
CA ILE A 132 7.02 -2.58 -4.07
C ILE A 132 7.56 -1.23 -3.60
N TRP A 133 8.55 -1.27 -2.72
CA TRP A 133 9.29 -0.09 -2.29
C TRP A 133 10.79 -0.35 -2.25
N ASN A 134 11.56 0.72 -2.30
CA ASN A 134 13.00 0.71 -2.05
C ASN A 134 13.42 1.95 -1.26
N ALA A 135 14.68 1.96 -0.83
CA ALA A 135 15.23 3.09 -0.10
C ALA A 135 15.26 4.36 -0.97
N GLU A 136 15.04 5.52 -0.33
CA GLU A 136 15.40 6.79 -0.95
C GLU A 136 16.92 6.86 -1.18
N PRO A 137 17.38 7.57 -2.23
CA PRO A 137 18.80 7.80 -2.41
C PRO A 137 19.35 8.58 -1.21
N SER A 138 20.60 8.30 -0.83
CA SER A 138 21.34 9.22 0.03
C SER A 138 21.48 10.57 -0.68
N ALA A 139 21.33 11.66 0.07
CA ALA A 139 21.61 13.01 -0.41
C ALA A 139 23.06 13.16 -0.91
#